data_AF-A0A3M2L4B0-F1
#
_entry.id   AF-A0A3M2L4B0-F1
#
_cell.length_a   1.000
_cell.length_b   1.000
_cell.length_c   1.000
_cell.angle_alpha   90.00
_cell.angle_beta   90.00
_cell.angle_gamma   90.00
#
_symmetry.space_group_name_H-M   'P 1'
#
loop_
_entity.id
_entity.type
_entity.pdbx_description
1 polymer ?
#
loop_
_entity_poly.entity_id
_entity_poly.type
_entity_poly.pdbx_seq_one_letter_code
_entity_poly.pdbx_strand_id
1 'polypeptide(L)'
;MTLDRRACTVLTLRPGDDIRFATNRFHDTWHILSDLRGARALGRLLWGLAFQSRPGTLLVIDRSHLDTDPFDGGAADPIVLVPSDVTVLTRQAAADLARRLPLRIPSEGTVRWQTHGLDKATTERRAWRALGPDVDRYGGDYWQLCTPAPGWNRVERRNGSIVLAAGAAELRSWAIQVAMLGESWWHGSDYVYLDEDSGRCAANGEVQIFRQYRRMVTAAHRARTDFVARHGREPQAPDLPALWAEASRLRRNSIPAVPARAVRAVAV
;
A
#
# COMPACT_ATOMS: atom_id res chain seq x y z
N MET A 1 0.81 10.59 -22.16
CA MET A 1 1.28 9.36 -22.87
C MET A 1 0.13 8.64 -23.56
N THR A 2 0.40 7.70 -24.48
CA THR A 2 -0.67 6.93 -25.17
C THR A 2 -0.72 5.48 -24.71
N LEU A 3 -1.87 5.03 -24.23
CA LEU A 3 -2.16 3.65 -23.79
C LEU A 3 -3.44 3.16 -24.47
N ASP A 4 -3.44 1.97 -25.06
CA ASP A 4 -4.57 1.44 -25.84
C ASP A 4 -5.12 2.44 -26.87
N ARG A 5 -4.20 3.09 -27.59
CA ARG A 5 -4.48 4.13 -28.59
C ARG A 5 -5.25 5.36 -28.04
N ARG A 6 -5.27 5.56 -26.72
CA ARG A 6 -5.89 6.72 -26.06
C ARG A 6 -4.84 7.56 -25.35
N ALA A 7 -5.01 8.88 -25.39
CA ALA A 7 -4.21 9.78 -24.58
C ALA A 7 -4.58 9.57 -23.09
N CYS A 8 -3.55 9.38 -22.26
CA CYS A 8 -3.67 9.20 -20.83
C CYS A 8 -2.73 10.16 -20.10
N THR A 9 -3.24 10.73 -19.01
CA THR A 9 -2.45 11.46 -18.01
C THR A 9 -1.99 10.45 -16.97
N VAL A 10 -0.68 10.21 -16.92
CA VAL A 10 -0.07 9.30 -15.94
C VAL A 10 0.65 10.12 -14.90
N LEU A 11 0.17 10.06 -13.67
CA LEU A 11 0.76 10.72 -12.53
C LEU A 11 1.69 9.74 -11.80
N THR A 12 2.78 10.26 -11.27
CA THR A 12 3.71 9.49 -10.42
C THR A 12 4.07 10.31 -9.19
N LEU A 13 4.62 9.63 -8.20
CA LEU A 13 5.27 10.29 -7.07
C LEU A 13 6.51 11.04 -7.55
N ARG A 14 6.85 12.14 -6.87
CA ARG A 14 8.01 12.93 -7.24
C ARG A 14 9.28 12.09 -7.05
N PRO A 15 10.21 12.08 -8.02
CA PRO A 15 11.51 11.47 -7.83
C PRO A 15 12.23 12.06 -6.61
N GLY A 16 12.84 11.20 -5.80
CA GLY A 16 13.56 11.59 -4.58
C GLY A 16 12.70 11.68 -3.32
N ASP A 17 11.38 11.57 -3.42
CA ASP A 17 10.54 11.41 -2.23
C ASP A 17 10.88 10.09 -1.54
N ASP A 18 11.20 10.15 -0.24
CA ASP A 18 11.48 8.97 0.58
C ASP A 18 10.20 8.31 1.11
N ILE A 19 9.26 8.08 0.20
CA ILE A 19 8.06 7.28 0.42
C ILE A 19 8.30 5.95 -0.30
N ARG A 20 8.14 4.83 0.41
CA ARG A 20 8.33 3.50 -0.18
C ARG A 20 7.18 2.57 0.14
N PHE A 21 6.94 1.69 -0.83
CA PHE A 21 5.97 0.61 -0.74
C PHE A 21 6.61 -0.70 -1.16
N ALA A 22 6.04 -1.81 -0.76
CA ALA A 22 6.26 -3.11 -1.38
C ALA A 22 4.90 -3.75 -1.66
N THR A 23 4.87 -4.79 -2.47
CA THR A 23 3.64 -5.54 -2.75
C THR A 23 3.90 -7.02 -2.70
N ASN A 24 2.93 -7.80 -2.26
CA ASN A 24 3.00 -9.25 -2.33
C ASN A 24 1.64 -9.90 -2.44
N ARG A 25 1.63 -11.24 -2.55
CA ARG A 25 0.42 -12.05 -2.40
C ARG A 25 0.59 -12.98 -1.21
N PHE A 26 -0.30 -12.84 -0.24
CA PHE A 26 -0.33 -13.70 0.95
C PHE A 26 -1.80 -13.86 1.38
N HIS A 27 -2.17 -14.98 2.01
CA HIS A 27 -3.57 -15.29 2.35
C HIS A 27 -4.60 -15.00 1.23
N ASP A 28 -4.26 -15.35 -0.01
CA ASP A 28 -5.10 -15.13 -1.19
C ASP A 28 -5.56 -13.67 -1.42
N THR A 29 -4.84 -12.70 -0.87
CA THR A 29 -5.05 -11.27 -1.11
C THR A 29 -3.77 -10.58 -1.58
N TRP A 30 -3.91 -9.50 -2.34
CA TRP A 30 -2.80 -8.63 -2.72
C TRP A 30 -2.55 -7.60 -1.64
N HIS A 31 -1.32 -7.47 -1.18
CA HIS A 31 -0.95 -6.46 -0.19
C HIS A 31 -0.21 -5.29 -0.81
N ILE A 32 -0.47 -4.09 -0.28
CA ILE A 32 0.44 -2.95 -0.34
C ILE A 32 1.03 -2.79 1.07
N LEU A 33 2.35 -2.86 1.15
CA LEU A 33 3.12 -2.89 2.39
C LEU A 33 3.93 -1.60 2.52
N SER A 34 3.93 -0.97 3.69
CA SER A 34 4.62 0.32 3.89
C SER A 34 4.99 0.58 5.36
N ASP A 35 5.62 1.73 5.64
CA ASP A 35 5.58 2.39 6.94
C ASP A 35 4.40 3.41 7.03
N LEU A 36 4.30 4.09 8.17
CA LEU A 36 3.29 5.12 8.44
C LEU A 36 3.33 6.26 7.42
N ARG A 37 4.52 6.66 6.94
CA ARG A 37 4.68 7.76 5.99
C ARG A 37 4.06 7.38 4.65
N GLY A 38 4.32 6.16 4.16
CA GLY A 38 3.71 5.70 2.91
C GLY A 38 2.20 5.46 3.02
N ALA A 39 1.66 5.01 4.17
CA ALA A 39 0.20 4.99 4.35
C ALA A 39 -0.42 6.39 4.29
N ARG A 40 0.18 7.38 4.97
CA ARG A 40 -0.32 8.77 4.89
C ARG A 40 -0.24 9.35 3.48
N ALA A 41 0.81 9.01 2.72
CA ALA A 41 0.92 9.37 1.31
C ALA A 41 -0.17 8.68 0.47
N LEU A 42 -0.33 7.36 0.59
CA LEU A 42 -1.32 6.59 -0.16
C LEU A 42 -2.75 7.07 0.12
N GLY A 43 -3.11 7.32 1.38
CA GLY A 43 -4.41 7.89 1.74
C GLY A 43 -4.68 9.23 1.05
N ARG A 44 -3.67 10.10 0.97
CA ARG A 44 -3.73 11.38 0.24
C ARG A 44 -3.87 11.20 -1.27
N LEU A 45 -3.17 10.23 -1.86
CA LEU A 45 -3.28 9.88 -3.27
C LEU A 45 -4.69 9.41 -3.61
N LEU A 46 -5.21 8.44 -2.84
CA LEU A 46 -6.56 7.91 -2.99
C LEU A 46 -7.61 9.03 -2.84
N TRP A 47 -7.47 9.90 -1.83
CA TRP A 47 -8.38 11.02 -1.61
C TRP A 47 -8.42 11.97 -2.81
N GLY A 48 -7.27 12.46 -3.28
CA GLY A 48 -7.25 13.37 -4.42
C GLY A 48 -7.74 12.73 -5.71
N LEU A 49 -7.51 11.42 -5.88
CA LEU A 49 -7.97 10.67 -7.06
C LEU A 49 -9.50 10.53 -7.07
N ALA A 50 -10.13 10.45 -5.89
CA ALA A 50 -11.59 10.41 -5.75
C ALA A 50 -12.31 11.67 -6.27
N PHE A 51 -11.60 12.79 -6.42
CA PHE A 51 -12.14 14.04 -6.98
C PHE A 51 -11.66 14.31 -8.40
N GLN A 52 -10.95 13.36 -9.02
CA GLN A 52 -10.53 13.51 -10.42
C GLN A 52 -11.75 13.40 -11.34
N SER A 53 -11.96 14.41 -12.18
CA SER A 53 -13.03 14.46 -13.17
C SER A 53 -12.54 14.26 -14.61
N ARG A 54 -11.22 14.23 -14.85
CA ARG A 54 -10.63 14.08 -16.18
C ARG A 54 -10.47 12.59 -16.55
N PRO A 55 -11.17 12.11 -17.59
CA PRO A 55 -10.99 10.75 -18.09
C PRO A 55 -9.55 10.47 -18.54
N GLY A 56 -9.14 9.21 -18.44
CA GLY A 56 -7.79 8.79 -18.84
C GLY A 56 -6.70 9.23 -17.86
N THR A 57 -7.06 9.57 -16.62
CA THR A 57 -6.10 9.89 -15.56
C THR A 57 -5.88 8.68 -14.67
N LEU A 58 -4.63 8.29 -14.45
CA LEU A 58 -4.25 7.24 -13.51
C LEU A 58 -2.98 7.63 -12.76
N LEU A 59 -2.77 7.02 -11.61
CA LEU A 59 -1.54 7.17 -10.83
C LEU A 59 -0.74 5.87 -10.83
N VAL A 60 0.57 5.97 -11.00
CA VAL A 60 1.50 4.84 -10.94
C VAL A 60 2.52 5.07 -9.84
N ILE A 61 2.72 4.06 -9.00
CA ILE A 61 3.85 3.93 -8.09
C ILE A 61 4.72 2.80 -8.68
N ASP A 62 5.84 3.18 -9.27
CA ASP A 62 6.74 2.25 -9.95
C ASP A 62 7.98 1.93 -9.13
N ARG A 63 8.91 1.19 -9.73
CA ARG A 63 10.14 0.72 -9.08
C ARG A 63 10.94 1.81 -8.36
N SER A 64 10.84 3.08 -8.77
CA SER A 64 11.55 4.17 -8.11
C SER A 64 11.06 4.45 -6.68
N HIS A 65 9.87 3.98 -6.32
CA HIS A 65 9.26 4.07 -4.98
C HIS A 65 8.91 2.70 -4.41
N LEU A 66 9.41 1.61 -5.00
CA LEU A 66 9.20 0.26 -4.50
C LEU A 66 10.46 -0.33 -3.87
N ASP A 67 10.29 -0.83 -2.66
CA ASP A 67 11.24 -1.71 -1.98
C ASP A 67 10.91 -3.18 -2.33
N THR A 68 11.82 -4.10 -2.05
CA THR A 68 11.52 -5.54 -2.11
C THR A 68 10.50 -5.94 -1.05
N ASP A 69 9.85 -7.10 -1.24
CA ASP A 69 8.99 -7.70 -0.23
C ASP A 69 9.70 -7.78 1.15
N PRO A 70 9.08 -7.28 2.24
CA PRO A 70 9.70 -7.18 3.56
C PRO A 70 9.78 -8.51 4.33
N PHE A 71 9.34 -9.61 3.74
CA PHE A 71 9.36 -10.96 4.29
C PHE A 71 10.37 -11.86 3.57
N ASP A 72 10.35 -11.89 2.23
CA ASP A 72 11.18 -12.78 1.41
C ASP A 72 12.18 -12.09 0.46
N GLY A 73 12.17 -10.75 0.41
CA GLY A 73 13.09 -9.97 -0.42
C GLY A 73 12.80 -10.08 -1.92
N GLY A 74 11.67 -10.64 -2.32
CA GLY A 74 11.21 -10.71 -3.71
C GLY A 74 10.91 -9.34 -4.31
N ALA A 75 10.86 -9.28 -5.64
CA ALA A 75 10.56 -8.03 -6.33
C ALA A 75 9.08 -7.65 -6.13
N ALA A 76 8.83 -6.38 -5.80
CA ALA A 76 7.48 -5.83 -5.76
C ALA A 76 6.97 -5.52 -7.18
N ASP A 77 5.67 -5.67 -7.38
CA ASP A 77 4.95 -5.26 -8.58
C ASP A 77 4.58 -3.77 -8.47
N PRO A 78 4.64 -2.99 -9.57
CA PRO A 78 4.09 -1.64 -9.65
C PRO A 78 2.64 -1.54 -9.19
N ILE A 79 2.28 -0.43 -8.55
CA ILE A 79 0.91 -0.15 -8.09
C ILE A 79 0.28 0.86 -9.05
N VAL A 80 -0.94 0.61 -9.49
CA VAL A 80 -1.71 1.47 -10.39
C VAL A 80 -3.04 1.82 -9.73
N LEU A 81 -3.29 3.10 -9.48
CA LEU A 81 -4.56 3.60 -8.93
C LEU A 81 -5.41 4.18 -10.05
N VAL A 82 -6.69 3.78 -10.11
CA VAL A 82 -7.61 4.13 -11.20
C VAL A 82 -8.95 4.64 -10.63
N PRO A 83 -9.36 5.89 -10.92
CA PRO A 83 -10.71 6.37 -10.62
C PRO A 83 -11.69 5.79 -11.62
N SER A 84 -12.34 4.68 -11.27
CA SER A 84 -13.09 3.84 -12.22
C SER A 84 -14.35 4.51 -12.78
N ASP A 85 -14.88 5.53 -12.10
CA ASP A 85 -16.05 6.29 -12.57
C ASP A 85 -15.76 7.08 -13.86
N VAL A 86 -14.49 7.46 -14.09
CA VAL A 86 -14.09 8.30 -15.24
C VAL A 86 -12.97 7.70 -16.07
N THR A 87 -12.26 6.67 -15.59
CA THR A 87 -11.14 6.05 -16.29
C THR A 87 -11.24 4.54 -16.28
N VAL A 88 -11.22 3.94 -17.46
CA VAL A 88 -11.15 2.49 -17.63
C VAL A 88 -9.74 2.09 -18.05
N LEU A 89 -9.06 1.33 -17.20
CA LEU A 89 -7.80 0.68 -17.56
C LEU A 89 -8.11 -0.63 -18.28
N THR A 90 -8.07 -0.65 -19.62
CA THR A 90 -8.29 -1.89 -20.40
C THR A 90 -7.13 -2.87 -20.23
N ARG A 91 -7.30 -4.13 -20.66
CA ARG A 91 -6.21 -5.12 -20.67
C ARG A 91 -5.04 -4.65 -21.56
N GLN A 92 -5.36 -4.08 -22.72
CA GLN A 92 -4.35 -3.55 -23.65
C GLN A 92 -3.64 -2.33 -23.05
N ALA A 93 -4.37 -1.42 -22.41
CA ALA A 93 -3.78 -0.25 -21.75
C ALA A 93 -2.83 -0.67 -20.63
N ALA A 94 -3.23 -1.67 -19.81
CA ALA A 94 -2.37 -2.23 -18.78
C ALA A 94 -1.11 -2.90 -19.37
N ALA A 95 -1.22 -3.59 -20.50
CA ALA A 95 -0.07 -4.20 -21.17
C ALA A 95 0.87 -3.15 -21.76
N ASP A 96 0.31 -2.10 -22.37
CA ASP A 96 1.07 -0.95 -22.89
C ASP A 96 1.79 -0.22 -21.77
N LEU A 97 1.14 -0.04 -20.62
CA LEU A 97 1.74 0.57 -19.44
C LEU A 97 2.88 -0.31 -18.92
N ALA A 98 2.65 -1.60 -18.72
CA ALA A 98 3.65 -2.54 -18.21
C ALA A 98 4.94 -2.53 -19.05
N ARG A 99 4.83 -2.45 -20.38
CA ARG A 99 6.01 -2.37 -21.28
C ARG A 99 6.79 -1.05 -21.16
N ARG A 100 6.19 -0.01 -20.58
CA ARG A 100 6.83 1.30 -20.36
C ARG A 100 7.45 1.43 -18.97
N LEU A 101 7.20 0.49 -18.05
CA LEU A 101 7.69 0.56 -16.68
C LEU A 101 9.13 0.00 -16.55
N PRO A 102 9.97 0.55 -15.67
CA PRO A 102 9.75 1.79 -14.91
C PRO A 102 9.72 3.01 -15.83
N LEU A 103 8.97 4.05 -15.47
CA LEU A 103 8.86 5.24 -16.32
C LEU A 103 10.20 5.98 -16.35
N ARG A 104 10.84 5.97 -17.53
CA ARG A 104 12.11 6.69 -17.78
C ARG A 104 11.94 7.96 -18.61
N ILE A 105 10.70 8.26 -19.00
CA ILE A 105 10.38 9.43 -19.81
C ILE A 105 10.45 10.66 -18.89
N PRO A 106 11.05 11.78 -19.33
CA PRO A 106 11.02 13.03 -18.57
C PRO A 106 9.59 13.44 -18.20
N SER A 107 9.40 13.96 -17.00
CA SER A 107 8.10 14.48 -16.59
C SER A 107 7.71 15.70 -17.44
N GLU A 108 6.44 15.78 -17.83
CA GLU A 108 5.85 16.95 -18.51
C GLU A 108 5.54 18.11 -17.53
N GLY A 109 5.71 17.88 -16.21
CA GLY A 109 5.50 18.91 -15.19
C GLY A 109 5.37 18.36 -13.78
N THR A 110 4.97 19.22 -12.84
CA THR A 110 4.61 18.81 -11.47
C THR A 110 3.20 19.29 -11.18
N VAL A 111 2.37 18.42 -10.63
CA VAL A 111 1.02 18.77 -10.17
C VAL A 111 1.03 18.99 -8.66
N ARG A 112 0.30 20.01 -8.20
CA ARG A 112 -0.01 20.14 -6.78
C ARG A 112 -1.21 19.23 -6.48
N TRP A 113 -0.96 18.18 -5.72
CA TRP A 113 -2.01 17.24 -5.33
C TRP A 113 -2.84 17.83 -4.18
N GLN A 114 -4.11 18.10 -4.43
CA GLN A 114 -5.01 18.69 -3.44
C GLN A 114 -5.73 17.61 -2.66
N THR A 115 -5.68 17.72 -1.33
CA THR A 115 -6.29 16.74 -0.41
C THR A 115 -7.21 17.40 0.61
N HIS A 116 -7.85 18.51 0.21
CA HIS A 116 -8.77 19.24 1.06
C HIS A 116 -9.88 18.32 1.58
N GLY A 117 -10.18 18.43 2.88
CA GLY A 117 -11.22 17.65 3.53
C GLY A 117 -10.78 16.31 4.12
N LEU A 118 -9.62 15.75 3.75
CA LEU A 118 -9.17 14.47 4.30
C LEU A 118 -8.95 14.53 5.82
N ASP A 119 -8.31 15.59 6.32
CA ASP A 119 -8.05 15.75 7.76
C ASP A 119 -9.35 15.90 8.56
N LYS A 120 -10.33 16.61 8.00
CA LYS A 120 -11.68 16.73 8.57
C LYS A 120 -12.37 15.36 8.61
N ALA A 121 -12.38 14.64 7.49
CA ALA A 121 -13.03 13.34 7.38
C ALA A 121 -12.41 12.29 8.33
N THR A 122 -11.08 12.27 8.47
CA THR A 122 -10.42 11.39 9.46
C THR A 122 -10.76 11.79 10.90
N THR A 123 -10.89 13.08 11.19
CA THR A 123 -11.31 13.56 12.53
C THR A 123 -12.75 13.14 12.85
N GLU A 124 -13.67 13.30 11.90
CA GLU A 124 -15.06 12.84 12.03
C GLU A 124 -15.12 11.32 12.23
N ARG A 125 -14.30 10.55 11.50
CA ARG A 125 -14.21 9.10 11.66
C ARG A 125 -13.67 8.70 13.03
N ARG A 126 -12.68 9.42 13.58
CA ARG A 126 -12.19 9.21 14.96
C ARG A 126 -13.27 9.52 16.00
N ALA A 127 -13.95 10.65 15.85
CA ALA A 127 -15.03 11.04 16.76
C ALA A 127 -16.14 9.98 16.77
N TRP A 128 -16.51 9.46 15.60
CA TRP A 128 -17.46 8.37 15.48
C TRP A 128 -16.99 7.08 16.16
N ARG A 129 -15.73 6.64 15.94
CA ARG A 129 -15.16 5.46 16.62
C ARG A 129 -15.13 5.61 18.15
N ALA A 130 -14.96 6.83 18.65
CA ALA A 130 -14.92 7.10 20.09
C ALA A 130 -16.28 6.97 20.79
N LEU A 131 -17.40 6.98 20.03
CA LEU A 131 -18.73 6.78 20.60
C LEU A 131 -19.01 5.32 21.05
N GLY A 132 -18.12 4.38 20.70
CA GLY A 132 -18.17 3.00 21.18
C GLY A 132 -19.05 2.06 20.35
N PRO A 133 -19.02 0.75 20.66
CA PRO A 133 -19.64 -0.32 19.86
C PRO A 133 -21.18 -0.28 19.84
N ASP A 134 -21.82 0.44 20.76
CA ASP A 134 -23.28 0.57 20.79
C ASP A 134 -23.82 1.43 19.63
N VAL A 135 -22.99 2.29 19.03
CA VAL A 135 -23.37 3.09 17.85
C VAL A 135 -23.35 2.25 16.57
N ASP A 136 -22.52 1.21 16.49
CA ASP A 136 -22.57 0.24 15.39
C ASP A 136 -23.88 -0.57 15.39
N ARG A 137 -24.51 -0.73 16.57
CA ARG A 137 -25.74 -1.51 16.74
C ARG A 137 -27.02 -0.76 16.39
N TYR A 138 -27.01 0.58 16.47
CA TYR A 138 -28.18 1.43 16.25
C TYR A 138 -27.99 2.54 15.18
N GLY A 139 -26.76 2.77 14.72
CA GLY A 139 -26.38 3.86 13.80
C GLY A 139 -25.83 3.38 12.45
N GLY A 140 -26.15 2.14 12.05
CA GLY A 140 -25.70 1.52 10.79
C GLY A 140 -25.93 2.39 9.55
N ASP A 141 -26.89 3.31 9.58
CA ASP A 141 -27.24 4.18 8.46
C ASP A 141 -26.25 5.33 8.20
N TYR A 142 -25.50 5.82 9.20
CA TYR A 142 -24.71 7.06 9.03
C TYR A 142 -23.48 6.87 8.14
N TRP A 143 -22.96 5.64 8.04
CA TRP A 143 -21.89 5.28 7.10
C TRP A 143 -22.35 4.34 5.96
N GLN A 144 -23.57 3.78 6.01
CA GLN A 144 -24.19 3.13 4.85
C GLN A 144 -24.57 4.10 3.73
N LEU A 145 -24.58 5.42 3.97
CA LEU A 145 -24.58 6.42 2.90
C LEU A 145 -23.26 6.42 2.07
N CYS A 146 -22.24 5.69 2.52
CA CYS A 146 -21.05 5.34 1.75
C CYS A 146 -21.04 3.87 1.31
N THR A 147 -22.18 3.15 1.34
CA THR A 147 -22.28 1.86 0.65
C THR A 147 -22.09 2.17 -0.83
N PRO A 148 -20.99 1.72 -1.47
CA PRO A 148 -20.78 2.00 -2.87
C PRO A 148 -21.98 1.43 -3.65
N ALA A 149 -22.55 2.22 -4.55
CA ALA A 149 -23.33 1.63 -5.63
C ALA A 149 -22.45 0.56 -6.30
N PRO A 150 -23.00 -0.59 -6.73
CA PRO A 150 -22.21 -1.62 -7.41
C PRO A 150 -21.36 -1.00 -8.52
N GLY A 151 -20.07 -0.88 -8.23
CA GLY A 151 -19.10 -0.17 -9.05
C GLY A 151 -18.07 -1.14 -9.63
N TRP A 152 -17.17 -0.61 -10.45
CA TRP A 152 -16.03 -1.35 -10.98
C TRP A 152 -14.88 -1.35 -9.96
N ASN A 153 -15.23 -1.59 -8.68
CA ASN A 153 -14.26 -1.71 -7.61
C ASN A 153 -13.53 -3.04 -7.79
N ARG A 154 -12.20 -2.98 -7.83
CA ARG A 154 -11.38 -4.17 -8.04
C ARG A 154 -9.98 -3.92 -7.54
N VAL A 155 -9.51 -4.81 -6.68
CA VAL A 155 -8.08 -5.01 -6.49
C VAL A 155 -7.66 -6.27 -7.20
N GLU A 156 -6.66 -6.20 -8.06
CA GLU A 156 -6.12 -7.39 -8.72
C GLU A 156 -4.70 -7.18 -9.22
N ARG A 157 -4.05 -8.28 -9.62
CA ARG A 157 -2.84 -8.22 -10.42
C ARG A 157 -3.18 -8.32 -11.91
N ARG A 158 -2.75 -7.34 -12.69
CA ARG A 158 -2.94 -7.28 -14.14
C ARG A 158 -1.62 -6.88 -14.81
N ASN A 159 -1.14 -7.72 -15.74
CA ASN A 159 0.11 -7.49 -16.49
C ASN A 159 1.32 -7.14 -15.61
N GLY A 160 1.46 -7.81 -14.45
CA GLY A 160 2.57 -7.58 -13.53
C GLY A 160 2.47 -6.28 -12.73
N SER A 161 1.27 -5.73 -12.55
CA SER A 161 1.01 -4.58 -11.68
C SER A 161 -0.20 -4.85 -10.80
N ILE A 162 -0.20 -4.31 -9.58
CA ILE A 162 -1.37 -4.33 -8.69
C ILE A 162 -2.24 -3.13 -9.04
N VAL A 163 -3.44 -3.40 -9.54
CA VAL A 163 -4.42 -2.39 -9.95
C VAL A 163 -5.45 -2.23 -8.84
N LEU A 164 -5.63 -0.99 -8.39
CA LEU A 164 -6.66 -0.57 -7.44
C LEU A 164 -7.59 0.36 -8.21
N ALA A 165 -8.69 -0.20 -8.70
CA ALA A 165 -9.74 0.54 -9.39
C ALA A 165 -10.93 0.69 -8.45
N ALA A 166 -11.43 1.91 -8.31
CA ALA A 166 -12.59 2.18 -7.45
C ALA A 166 -13.31 3.47 -7.87
N GLY A 167 -14.61 3.51 -7.59
CA GLY A 167 -15.41 4.72 -7.74
C GLY A 167 -15.05 5.78 -6.70
N ALA A 168 -15.53 7.01 -6.89
CA ALA A 168 -15.17 8.14 -6.03
C ALA A 168 -15.55 7.93 -4.56
N ALA A 169 -16.71 7.32 -4.28
CA ALA A 169 -17.12 7.02 -2.92
C ALA A 169 -16.17 6.03 -2.25
N GLU A 170 -15.81 4.96 -2.96
CA GLU A 170 -14.94 3.91 -2.45
C GLU A 170 -13.50 4.40 -2.27
N LEU A 171 -12.97 5.17 -3.21
CA LEU A 171 -11.66 5.81 -3.07
C LEU A 171 -11.59 6.73 -1.84
N ARG A 172 -12.67 7.46 -1.50
CA ARG A 172 -12.74 8.25 -0.25
C ARG A 172 -12.76 7.36 0.98
N SER A 173 -13.53 6.28 0.95
CA SER A 173 -13.57 5.28 2.03
C SER A 173 -12.16 4.72 2.28
N TRP A 174 -11.51 4.17 1.25
CA TRP A 174 -10.15 3.66 1.31
C TRP A 174 -9.16 4.72 1.78
N ALA A 175 -9.27 5.94 1.27
CA ALA A 175 -8.40 7.03 1.67
C ALA A 175 -8.46 7.34 3.17
N ILE A 176 -9.67 7.41 3.75
CA ILE A 176 -9.86 7.64 5.19
C ILE A 176 -9.27 6.48 5.98
N GLN A 177 -9.61 5.25 5.60
CA GLN A 177 -9.15 4.04 6.28
C GLN A 177 -7.61 3.93 6.29
N VAL A 178 -6.98 4.08 5.12
CA VAL A 178 -5.53 4.06 4.96
C VAL A 178 -4.86 5.24 5.69
N ALA A 179 -5.46 6.44 5.66
CA ALA A 179 -4.96 7.62 6.37
C ALA A 179 -5.11 7.53 7.89
N MET A 180 -5.84 6.54 8.42
CA MET A 180 -5.96 6.27 9.86
C MET A 180 -5.08 5.13 10.34
N LEU A 181 -4.42 4.39 9.45
CA LEU A 181 -3.47 3.33 9.85
C LEU A 181 -2.42 3.89 10.82
N GLY A 182 -2.03 3.07 11.79
CA GLY A 182 -1.13 3.42 12.89
C GLY A 182 -1.84 3.92 14.15
N GLU A 183 -3.17 3.85 14.18
CA GLU A 183 -3.98 4.14 15.37
C GLU A 183 -4.31 2.86 16.16
N SER A 184 -4.30 1.69 15.52
CA SER A 184 -4.70 0.41 16.11
C SER A 184 -3.63 -0.66 15.96
N TRP A 185 -2.41 -0.37 16.43
CA TRP A 185 -1.28 -1.29 16.29
C TRP A 185 -1.49 -2.64 17.00
N TRP A 186 -1.27 -3.71 16.25
CA TRP A 186 -1.25 -5.09 16.75
C TRP A 186 0.06 -5.77 16.34
N HIS A 187 0.82 -6.30 17.31
CA HIS A 187 2.13 -6.93 17.09
C HIS A 187 3.11 -6.15 16.18
N GLY A 188 3.02 -4.81 16.18
CA GLY A 188 3.90 -3.95 15.39
C GLY A 188 3.46 -3.71 13.93
N SER A 189 2.29 -4.22 13.53
CA SER A 189 1.60 -3.88 12.29
C SER A 189 0.23 -3.26 12.53
N ASP A 190 -0.33 -2.63 11.51
CA ASP A 190 -1.71 -2.16 11.43
C ASP A 190 -2.14 -2.32 9.97
N TYR A 191 -3.40 -2.65 9.70
CA TYR A 191 -3.87 -2.95 8.35
C TYR A 191 -5.33 -2.60 8.13
N VAL A 192 -5.69 -2.48 6.86
CA VAL A 192 -7.07 -2.37 6.43
C VAL A 192 -7.26 -3.05 5.08
N TYR A 193 -8.37 -3.76 4.94
CA TYR A 193 -8.78 -4.33 3.67
C TYR A 193 -9.47 -3.27 2.81
N LEU A 194 -9.39 -3.42 1.49
CA LEU A 194 -9.95 -2.48 0.52
C LEU A 194 -11.24 -3.01 -0.10
N ASP A 195 -11.23 -4.21 -0.66
CA ASP A 195 -12.38 -4.80 -1.37
C ASP A 195 -13.15 -5.78 -0.47
N GLU A 196 -13.59 -5.34 0.72
CA GLU A 196 -14.28 -6.22 1.69
C GLU A 196 -15.72 -6.60 1.30
N ASP A 197 -16.33 -5.94 0.32
CA ASP A 197 -17.78 -5.97 0.13
C ASP A 197 -18.20 -6.34 -1.29
N SER A 198 -18.35 -7.64 -1.56
CA SER A 198 -19.14 -8.11 -2.71
C SER A 198 -20.01 -9.35 -2.45
N GLY A 199 -20.21 -9.73 -1.18
CA GLY A 199 -20.99 -10.94 -0.84
C GLY A 199 -20.42 -12.24 -1.43
N ARG A 200 -19.16 -12.22 -1.91
CA ARG A 200 -18.41 -13.37 -2.39
C ARG A 200 -17.18 -13.53 -1.50
N CYS A 201 -16.98 -14.74 -1.02
CA CYS A 201 -15.89 -15.11 -0.14
C CYS A 201 -14.53 -14.64 -0.71
N ALA A 202 -13.80 -13.90 0.14
CA ALA A 202 -12.45 -13.34 -0.02
C ALA A 202 -12.38 -11.87 -0.49
N ALA A 203 -12.19 -10.96 0.48
CA ALA A 203 -11.73 -9.60 0.23
C ALA A 203 -10.39 -9.63 -0.54
N ASN A 204 -10.22 -8.78 -1.54
CA ASN A 204 -8.97 -8.67 -2.28
C ASN A 204 -8.38 -7.27 -2.10
N GLY A 205 -7.10 -7.18 -1.75
CA GLY A 205 -6.48 -5.91 -1.40
C GLY A 205 -6.45 -5.66 0.10
N GLU A 206 -5.24 -5.53 0.62
CA GLU A 206 -4.97 -5.07 1.98
C GLU A 206 -3.85 -4.03 1.93
N VAL A 207 -4.01 -2.93 2.66
CA VAL A 207 -2.91 -2.01 2.96
C VAL A 207 -2.45 -2.28 4.37
N GLN A 208 -1.20 -2.69 4.51
CA GLN A 208 -0.60 -3.03 5.80
C GLN A 208 0.65 -2.21 6.04
N ILE A 209 0.77 -1.67 7.25
CA ILE A 209 1.97 -0.96 7.68
C ILE A 209 2.69 -1.65 8.81
N PHE A 210 4.00 -1.43 8.88
CA PHE A 210 4.85 -1.96 9.94
C PHE A 210 5.68 -0.85 10.58
N ARG A 211 5.79 -0.86 11.91
CA ARG A 211 6.70 0.06 12.64
C ARG A 211 8.16 -0.10 12.22
N GLN A 212 8.55 -1.32 11.84
CA GLN A 212 9.92 -1.68 11.48
C GLN A 212 10.07 -1.95 9.97
N TYR A 213 9.16 -1.44 9.14
CA TYR A 213 9.09 -1.73 7.69
C TYR A 213 10.46 -1.73 7.01
N ARG A 214 11.25 -0.66 7.17
CA ARG A 214 12.58 -0.54 6.54
C ARG A 214 13.57 -1.61 6.98
N ARG A 215 13.57 -1.95 8.27
CA ARG A 215 14.41 -3.04 8.80
C ARG A 215 13.96 -4.40 8.27
N MET A 216 12.66 -4.59 8.10
CA MET A 216 12.10 -5.81 7.52
C MET A 216 12.56 -5.96 6.07
N VAL A 217 12.43 -4.91 5.25
CA VAL A 217 12.95 -4.86 3.87
C VAL A 217 14.44 -5.21 3.82
N THR A 218 15.28 -4.54 4.60
CA THR A 218 16.73 -4.80 4.60
C THR A 218 17.06 -6.23 4.98
N ALA A 219 16.41 -6.77 6.03
CA ALA A 219 16.66 -8.13 6.49
C ALA A 219 16.21 -9.19 5.46
N ALA A 220 15.04 -8.99 4.85
CA ALA A 220 14.51 -9.88 3.83
C ALA A 220 15.34 -9.87 2.55
N HIS A 221 15.73 -8.69 2.06
CA HIS A 221 16.64 -8.55 0.93
C HIS A 221 17.96 -9.29 1.18
N ARG A 222 18.58 -9.07 2.34
CA ARG A 222 19.82 -9.77 2.71
C ARG A 222 19.65 -11.27 2.77
N ALA A 223 18.58 -11.76 3.41
CA ALA A 223 18.31 -13.19 3.49
C ALA A 223 18.20 -13.81 2.08
N ARG A 224 17.53 -13.12 1.15
CA ARG A 224 17.41 -13.56 -0.25
C ARG A 224 18.74 -13.55 -0.97
N THR A 225 19.53 -12.48 -0.86
CA THR A 225 20.88 -12.41 -1.45
C THR A 225 21.76 -13.55 -0.95
N ASP A 226 21.79 -13.79 0.36
CA ASP A 226 22.56 -14.87 0.98
C ASP A 226 22.08 -16.25 0.51
N PHE A 227 20.76 -16.43 0.33
CA PHE A 227 20.19 -17.66 -0.22
C PHE A 227 20.65 -17.90 -1.66
N VAL A 228 20.52 -16.90 -2.54
CA VAL A 228 20.90 -17.00 -3.96
C VAL A 228 22.40 -17.27 -4.09
N ALA A 229 23.23 -16.57 -3.31
CA ALA A 229 24.67 -16.79 -3.30
C ALA A 229 25.06 -18.22 -2.88
N ARG A 230 24.35 -18.80 -1.90
CA ARG A 230 24.63 -20.15 -1.39
C ARG A 230 24.14 -21.26 -2.31
N HIS A 231 22.98 -21.08 -2.95
CA HIS A 231 22.31 -22.16 -3.71
C HIS A 231 22.40 -21.99 -5.23
N GLY A 232 22.88 -20.84 -5.73
CA GLY A 232 22.98 -20.56 -7.16
C GLY A 232 21.64 -20.45 -7.89
N ARG A 233 20.52 -20.29 -7.16
CA ARG A 233 19.16 -20.20 -7.72
C ARG A 233 18.26 -19.29 -6.90
N GLU A 234 17.18 -18.80 -7.50
CA GLU A 234 16.11 -18.09 -6.80
C GLU A 234 15.35 -19.02 -5.83
N PRO A 235 14.86 -18.51 -4.69
CA PRO A 235 13.95 -19.23 -3.80
C PRO A 235 12.66 -19.63 -4.51
N GLN A 236 12.17 -20.83 -4.23
CA GLN A 236 10.85 -21.34 -4.64
C GLN A 236 9.95 -21.47 -3.42
N ALA A 237 8.66 -21.77 -3.63
CA ALA A 237 7.66 -21.87 -2.56
C ALA A 237 8.10 -22.73 -1.35
N PRO A 238 8.75 -23.91 -1.53
CA PRO A 238 9.22 -24.71 -0.40
C PRO A 238 10.33 -24.05 0.44
N ASP A 239 11.09 -23.11 -0.14
CA ASP A 239 12.19 -22.43 0.54
C ASP A 239 11.71 -21.24 1.41
N LEU A 240 10.51 -20.71 1.14
CA LEU A 240 10.02 -19.47 1.76
C LEU A 240 9.97 -19.52 3.29
N PRO A 241 9.51 -20.61 3.95
CA PRO A 241 9.50 -20.66 5.41
C PRO A 241 10.89 -20.51 6.04
N ALA A 242 11.91 -21.15 5.46
CA ALA A 242 13.29 -21.04 5.92
C ALA A 242 13.85 -19.63 5.67
N LEU A 243 13.50 -19.03 4.53
CA LEU A 243 13.89 -17.67 4.18
C LEU A 243 13.27 -16.64 5.14
N TRP A 244 11.99 -16.78 5.47
CA TRP A 244 11.29 -15.93 6.44
C TRP A 244 11.89 -16.05 7.85
N ALA A 245 12.26 -17.27 8.26
CA ALA A 245 12.93 -17.52 9.53
C ALA A 245 14.30 -16.81 9.59
N GLU A 246 15.07 -16.88 8.50
CA GLU A 246 16.37 -16.21 8.38
C GLU A 246 16.24 -14.69 8.37
N ALA A 247 15.32 -14.13 7.60
CA ALA A 247 15.02 -12.70 7.61
C ALA A 247 14.61 -12.22 9.02
N SER A 248 13.78 -13.01 9.71
CA SER A 248 13.37 -12.71 11.10
C SER A 248 14.55 -12.76 12.08
N ARG A 249 15.50 -13.68 11.89
CA ARG A 249 16.74 -13.76 12.67
C ARG A 249 17.62 -12.54 12.46
N LEU A 250 17.86 -12.15 11.20
CA LEU A 250 18.64 -10.96 10.84
C LEU A 250 18.03 -9.67 11.41
N ARG A 251 16.69 -9.56 11.40
CA ARG A 251 15.97 -8.42 11.98
C ARG A 251 16.19 -8.28 13.48
N ARG A 252 16.14 -9.39 14.23
CA ARG A 252 16.37 -9.39 15.69
C ARG A 252 17.81 -8.99 16.05
N ASN A 253 18.79 -9.44 15.26
CA ASN A 253 20.21 -9.15 15.51
C ASN A 253 20.60 -7.70 15.18
N SER A 254 19.72 -6.94 14.53
CA SER A 254 19.95 -5.53 14.15
C SER A 254 19.44 -4.54 15.21
N ILE A 255 19.07 -5.00 16.41
CA ILE A 255 18.73 -4.14 17.56
C ILE A 255 20.05 -3.80 18.28
N PRO A 256 20.46 -2.52 18.38
CA PRO A 256 21.61 -2.16 19.19
C PRO A 256 21.40 -2.65 20.62
N ALA A 257 22.38 -3.33 21.20
CA ALA A 257 22.37 -3.61 22.62
C ALA A 257 22.28 -2.26 23.36
N VAL A 258 21.26 -2.09 24.21
CA VAL A 258 21.23 -0.96 25.12
C VAL A 258 22.45 -1.13 26.03
N PRO A 259 23.42 -0.20 26.06
CA PRO A 259 24.56 -0.33 26.96
C PRO A 259 24.00 -0.41 28.39
N ALA A 260 24.40 -1.45 29.11
CA ALA A 260 24.00 -1.63 30.50
C ALA A 260 24.33 -0.35 31.27
N ARG A 261 23.30 0.29 31.81
CA ARG A 261 23.44 1.51 32.61
C ARG A 261 24.32 1.13 33.80
N ALA A 262 25.54 1.66 33.86
CA ALA A 262 26.43 1.45 34.99
C ALA A 262 25.74 2.01 36.24
N VAL A 263 25.24 1.12 37.09
CA VAL A 263 24.76 1.47 38.43
C VAL A 263 26.01 1.90 39.21
N ARG A 264 26.25 3.21 39.31
CA ARG A 264 27.19 3.72 40.29
C ARG A 264 26.60 3.43 41.67
N ALA A 265 27.23 2.53 42.40
CA ALA A 265 27.02 2.38 43.83
C ALA A 265 27.34 3.71 44.50
N VAL A 266 26.33 4.31 45.15
CA VAL A 266 26.56 5.34 46.15
C VAL A 266 26.85 4.58 47.44
N ALA A 267 28.11 4.57 47.86
CA ALA A 267 28.49 4.13 49.19
C ALA A 267 27.95 5.14 50.20
N VAL A 268 27.29 4.62 51.24
CA VAL A 268 26.90 5.35 52.45
C VAL A 268 28.05 5.29 53.44
#